data_AF-A0A0W1C6F3-F1
#
_entry.id   AF-A0A0W1C6F3-F1
#
_cell.length_a   1.000
_cell.length_b   1.000
_cell.length_c   1.000
_cell.angle_alpha   90.00
_cell.angle_beta   90.00
_cell.angle_gamma   90.00
#
_symmetry.space_group_name_H-M   'P 1'
#
loop_
_entity.id
_entity.type
_entity.pdbx_description
1 polymer ?
#
loop_
_entity_poly.entity_id
_entity_poly.type
_entity_poly.pdbx_seq_one_letter_code
_entity_poly.pdbx_strand_id
1 'polypeptide(L)'
;MSARRRWTVAAALFALLLLVATFPMRLALAWSGATDAGITARDVRGSVWSGELVDARLGALPLGTVRAALSPLALLGGDIQLAFSRTDDRLGALAGRLHGSNPRGVSEVNGTTSMSGGLGMIPVDTLRFEGTSVQFDAAGKCARAAGRIQLAVTAPIAGLDLSRGLSGPLRCANGRAQAALASQSGMERLTLSFDGKGAYRAQFAINVDRDPAMAAALAALGFRAGSGGFVLTTSGRF
;
A
#
# COMPACT_ATOMS: atom_id res chain seq x y z
N MET A 1 38.67 -7.14 37.57
CA MET A 1 38.20 -5.90 36.89
C MET A 1 38.45 -4.72 37.81
N SER A 2 39.27 -3.74 37.44
CA SER A 2 39.44 -2.53 38.26
C SER A 2 38.13 -1.73 38.31
N ALA A 3 37.89 -1.01 39.41
CA ALA A 3 36.68 -0.20 39.58
C ALA A 3 36.46 0.74 38.38
N ARG A 4 37.53 1.38 37.87
CA ARG A 4 37.49 2.23 36.67
C ARG A 4 36.92 1.51 35.44
N ARG A 5 37.32 0.25 35.18
CA ARG A 5 36.80 -0.54 34.04
C ARG A 5 35.31 -0.86 34.16
N ARG A 6 34.80 -1.05 35.37
CA ARG A 6 33.36 -1.29 35.60
C ARG A 6 32.54 -0.04 35.31
N TRP A 7 33.01 1.13 35.75
CA TRP A 7 32.36 2.41 35.49
C TRP A 7 32.35 2.78 34.00
N THR A 8 33.45 2.55 33.28
CA THR A 8 33.49 2.80 31.83
C THR A 8 32.51 1.90 31.07
N VAL A 9 32.39 0.63 31.45
CA VAL A 9 31.41 -0.30 30.84
C VAL A 9 29.99 0.14 31.15
N ALA A 10 29.69 0.50 32.40
CA ALA A 10 28.36 0.99 32.78
C ALA A 10 27.98 2.28 32.03
N ALA A 11 28.90 3.24 31.94
CA ALA A 11 28.69 4.48 31.20
C ALA A 11 28.46 4.22 29.70
N ALA A 12 29.25 3.31 29.10
CA ALA A 12 29.08 2.94 27.70
C ALA A 12 27.73 2.27 27.42
N LEU A 13 27.29 1.34 28.28
CA LEU A 13 25.98 0.69 28.17
C LEU A 13 24.83 1.69 28.34
N PHE A 14 24.96 2.61 29.30
CA PHE A 14 23.97 3.66 29.51
C PHE A 14 23.87 4.61 28.31
N ALA A 15 25.01 5.03 27.76
CA ALA A 15 25.06 5.86 26.55
C ALA A 15 24.43 5.13 25.34
N LEU A 16 24.70 3.84 25.17
CA LEU A 16 24.09 3.03 24.12
C LEU A 16 22.57 2.92 24.30
N LEU A 17 22.10 2.71 25.53
CA LEU A 17 20.68 2.65 25.84
C LEU A 17 19.97 3.97 25.52
N LEU A 18 20.58 5.11 25.87
CA LEU A 18 20.05 6.42 25.52
C LEU A 18 20.00 6.63 24.00
N LEU A 19 21.04 6.20 23.28
CA LEU A 19 21.10 6.32 21.83
C LEU A 19 19.97 5.53 21.16
N VAL A 20 19.73 4.30 21.61
CA VAL A 20 18.63 3.46 21.10
C VAL A 20 17.26 4.04 21.49
N ALA A 21 17.10 4.50 22.73
CA ALA A 21 15.85 5.08 23.22
C ALA A 21 15.48 6.40 22.53
N THR A 22 16.48 7.17 22.08
CA THR A 22 16.28 8.47 21.42
C THR A 22 16.56 8.43 19.92
N PHE A 23 16.73 7.24 19.34
CA PHE A 23 17.15 7.09 17.95
C PHE A 23 16.17 7.80 17.01
N PRO A 24 16.62 8.78 16.22
CA PRO A 24 15.73 9.65 15.45
C PRO A 24 15.09 8.91 14.27
N MET A 25 13.77 9.05 14.10
CA MET A 25 13.02 8.36 13.05
C MET A 25 13.53 8.68 11.64
N ARG A 26 13.94 9.93 11.42
CA ARG A 26 14.52 10.38 10.14
C ARG A 26 15.74 9.55 9.72
N LEU A 27 16.62 9.23 10.68
CA LEU A 27 17.82 8.45 10.41
C LEU A 27 17.48 6.98 10.15
N ALA A 28 16.54 6.43 10.91
CA ALA A 28 16.04 5.07 10.69
C ALA A 28 15.45 4.88 9.29
N LEU A 29 14.64 5.83 8.82
CA LEU A 29 14.05 5.79 7.48
C LEU A 29 15.10 5.93 6.36
N ALA A 30 16.12 6.77 6.56
CA ALA A 30 17.21 6.91 5.61
C ALA A 30 18.01 5.61 5.45
N TRP A 31 18.19 4.84 6.53
CA TRP A 31 18.93 3.58 6.51
C TRP A 31 18.10 2.36 6.10
N SER A 32 16.77 2.43 6.20
CA SER A 32 15.89 1.30 5.88
C SER A 32 15.62 1.12 4.39
N GLY A 33 16.05 2.06 3.53
CA GLY A 33 15.68 2.09 2.12
C GLY A 33 14.22 2.47 1.90
N ALA A 34 13.55 3.08 2.89
CA ALA A 34 12.17 3.53 2.77
C ALA A 34 11.97 4.49 1.59
N THR A 35 12.96 5.34 1.32
CA THR A 35 12.96 6.25 0.17
C THR A 35 13.02 5.50 -1.16
N ASP A 36 13.82 4.43 -1.26
CA ASP A 36 13.87 3.57 -2.45
C ASP A 36 12.56 2.80 -2.65
N ALA A 37 11.84 2.54 -1.57
CA ALA A 37 10.49 1.97 -1.57
C ALA A 37 9.38 3.01 -1.88
N GLY A 38 9.75 4.26 -2.18
CA GLY A 38 8.82 5.32 -2.57
C GLY A 38 8.16 6.07 -1.41
N ILE A 39 8.57 5.83 -0.17
CA ILE A 39 8.08 6.57 1.00
C ILE A 39 8.79 7.92 1.05
N THR A 40 7.99 8.99 0.99
CA THR A 40 8.46 10.37 1.15
C THR A 40 7.58 11.10 2.17
N ALA A 41 8.10 12.13 2.81
CA ALA A 41 7.35 13.00 3.72
C ALA A 41 7.95 14.40 3.67
N ARG A 42 7.13 15.42 3.93
CA ARG A 42 7.62 16.81 4.01
C ARG A 42 8.50 17.01 5.24
N ASP A 43 8.09 16.42 6.36
CA ASP A 43 8.79 16.52 7.63
C ASP A 43 8.68 15.19 8.39
N VAL A 44 9.72 14.83 9.14
CA VAL A 44 9.77 13.61 9.95
C VAL A 44 10.24 13.98 11.35
N ARG A 45 9.36 13.73 12.33
CA ARG A 45 9.56 14.13 13.73
C ARG A 45 9.59 12.91 14.65
N GLY A 46 10.19 13.11 15.82
CA GLY A 46 10.21 12.12 16.89
C GLY A 46 11.27 11.02 16.75
N SER A 47 11.25 10.12 17.73
CA SER A 47 12.09 8.93 17.77
C SER A 47 11.44 7.79 16.99
N VAL A 48 12.18 6.70 16.75
CA VAL A 48 11.59 5.47 16.19
C VAL A 48 10.44 4.89 17.01
N TRP A 49 10.31 5.25 18.29
CA TRP A 49 9.25 4.78 19.18
C TRP A 49 7.98 5.64 19.13
N SER A 50 8.10 6.87 18.63
CA SER A 50 7.05 7.89 18.65
C SER A 50 7.20 8.84 17.45
N GLY A 51 7.31 8.25 16.27
CA GLY A 51 7.56 8.98 15.03
C GLY A 51 6.28 9.56 14.43
N GLU A 52 6.44 10.70 13.75
CA GLU A 52 5.38 11.33 12.96
C GLU A 52 5.94 11.77 11.61
N LEU A 53 5.30 11.33 10.53
CA LEU A 53 5.62 11.68 9.15
C LEU A 53 4.54 12.63 8.66
N VAL A 54 4.89 13.90 8.47
CA VAL A 54 3.96 14.95 8.05
C VAL A 54 3.88 14.98 6.52
N ASP A 55 2.65 14.99 5.99
CA ASP A 55 2.38 14.95 4.55
C ASP A 55 3.14 13.80 3.84
N ALA A 56 3.08 12.61 4.43
CA ALA A 56 3.68 11.41 3.88
C ALA A 56 3.00 10.99 2.58
N ARG A 57 3.79 10.38 1.69
CA ARG A 57 3.35 9.80 0.42
C ARG A 57 4.06 8.47 0.20
N LEU A 58 3.37 7.55 -0.46
CA LEU A 58 3.94 6.31 -0.97
C LEU A 58 3.76 6.29 -2.49
N GLY A 59 4.81 6.63 -3.23
CA GLY A 59 4.70 6.87 -4.67
C GLY A 59 3.63 7.94 -4.97
N ALA A 60 2.63 7.58 -5.77
CA ALA A 60 1.48 8.44 -6.07
C ALA A 60 0.39 8.51 -4.97
N LEU A 61 0.48 7.70 -3.90
CA LEU A 61 -0.57 7.63 -2.87
C LEU A 61 -0.33 8.68 -1.77
N PRO A 62 -1.20 9.70 -1.62
CA PRO A 62 -1.14 10.61 -0.50
C PRO A 62 -1.53 9.91 0.80
N LEU A 63 -0.57 9.74 1.70
CA LEU A 63 -0.84 9.21 3.03
C LEU A 63 -1.18 10.32 4.03
N GLY A 64 -0.78 11.57 3.80
CA GLY A 64 -1.02 12.66 4.74
C GLY A 64 -0.18 12.48 6.02
N THR A 65 -0.65 12.99 7.16
CA THR A 65 0.10 12.86 8.41
C THR A 65 -0.08 11.48 9.05
N VAL A 66 1.00 10.72 9.16
CA VAL A 66 1.01 9.35 9.68
C VAL A 66 1.90 9.27 10.91
N ARG A 67 1.36 8.72 12.01
CA ARG A 67 2.17 8.32 13.16
C ARG A 67 2.74 6.94 12.91
N ALA A 68 4.02 6.75 13.21
CA ALA A 68 4.71 5.47 13.03
C ALA A 68 5.61 5.17 14.22
N ALA A 69 5.60 3.92 14.68
CA ALA A 69 6.40 3.47 15.80
C ALA A 69 6.95 2.06 15.56
N LEU A 70 8.21 1.84 15.93
CA LEU A 70 8.88 0.56 15.89
C LEU A 70 8.32 -0.34 16.97
N SER A 71 7.99 -1.58 16.61
CA SER A 71 7.45 -2.58 17.54
C SER A 71 8.56 -3.17 18.41
N PRO A 72 8.60 -2.90 19.74
CA PRO A 72 9.64 -3.48 20.60
C PRO A 72 9.55 -5.00 20.65
N LEU A 73 8.33 -5.55 20.61
CA LEU A 73 8.09 -6.98 20.62
C LEU A 73 8.62 -7.65 19.35
N ALA A 74 8.46 -7.01 18.17
CA ALA A 74 8.99 -7.53 16.93
C ALA A 74 10.54 -7.53 16.93
N LEU A 75 11.16 -6.47 17.46
CA LEU A 75 12.61 -6.38 17.57
C LEU A 75 13.21 -7.49 18.46
N LEU A 76 12.53 -7.84 19.56
CA LEU A 76 12.95 -8.96 20.41
C LEU A 76 12.89 -10.30 19.65
N GLY A 77 11.99 -10.42 18.68
CA GLY A 77 11.91 -11.56 17.76
C GLY A 77 12.88 -11.50 16.57
N GLY A 78 13.63 -10.40 16.42
CA GLY A 78 14.56 -10.19 15.29
C GLY A 78 13.94 -9.51 14.07
N ASP A 79 12.68 -9.08 14.14
CA ASP A 79 11.96 -8.47 13.03
C ASP A 79 11.94 -6.93 13.12
N ILE A 80 12.11 -6.28 11.96
CA ILE A 80 12.00 -4.82 11.84
C ILE A 80 10.58 -4.49 11.37
N GLN A 81 9.74 -4.10 12.32
CA GLN A 81 8.34 -3.78 12.09
C GLN A 81 7.96 -2.40 12.61
N LEU A 82 7.35 -1.59 11.75
CA LEU A 82 6.80 -0.28 12.08
C LEU A 82 5.28 -0.35 12.06
N ALA A 83 4.63 -0.19 13.22
CA ALA A 83 3.20 0.05 13.28
C ALA A 83 2.93 1.49 12.83
N PHE A 84 1.91 1.69 12.00
CA PHE A 84 1.52 3.02 11.55
C PHE A 84 0.03 3.25 11.72
N SER A 85 -0.34 4.50 11.97
CA SER A 85 -1.73 4.93 12.00
C SER A 85 -1.88 6.38 11.55
N ARG A 86 -3.02 6.66 10.94
CA ARG A 86 -3.50 7.98 10.54
C ARG A 86 -4.92 8.14 11.05
N THR A 87 -5.16 9.27 11.70
CA THR A 87 -6.48 9.73 12.13
C THR A 87 -6.68 11.10 11.49
N ASP A 88 -7.01 11.10 10.20
CA ASP A 88 -7.24 12.32 9.41
C ASP A 88 -8.70 12.29 8.93
N ASP A 89 -9.46 13.33 9.23
CA ASP A 89 -10.89 13.38 8.92
C ASP A 89 -11.17 13.52 7.41
N ARG A 90 -10.22 14.09 6.65
CA ARG A 90 -10.37 14.30 5.20
C ARG A 90 -9.98 13.07 4.40
N LEU A 91 -8.88 12.43 4.77
CA LEU A 91 -8.35 11.24 4.07
C LEU A 91 -8.90 9.92 4.63
N GLY A 92 -9.55 9.98 5.80
CA GLY A 92 -10.04 8.83 6.53
C GLY A 92 -8.95 8.13 7.33
N ALA A 93 -9.38 7.31 8.29
CA ALA A 93 -8.48 6.50 9.10
C ALA A 93 -7.73 5.48 8.24
N LEU A 94 -6.47 5.24 8.57
CA LEU A 94 -5.63 4.21 7.95
C LEU A 94 -4.66 3.68 9.00
N ALA A 95 -4.57 2.37 9.18
CA ALA A 95 -3.64 1.77 10.12
C ALA A 95 -3.12 0.43 9.59
N GLY A 96 -1.96 0.02 10.07
CA GLY A 96 -1.37 -1.26 9.71
C GLY A 96 0.06 -1.41 10.23
N ARG A 97 0.77 -2.39 9.70
CA ARG A 97 2.19 -2.61 10.01
C ARG A 97 3.00 -2.68 8.73
N LEU A 98 4.17 -2.05 8.73
CA LEU A 98 5.17 -2.08 7.68
C LEU A 98 6.31 -3.00 8.13
N HIS A 99 6.70 -3.93 7.26
CA HIS A 99 7.77 -4.90 7.47
C HIS A 99 8.97 -4.50 6.61
N GLY A 100 10.07 -4.14 7.28
CA GLY A 100 11.31 -3.70 6.64
C GLY A 100 12.29 -4.84 6.35
N SER A 101 12.15 -5.98 7.03
CA SER A 101 12.93 -7.20 6.81
C SER A 101 12.32 -8.08 5.71
N ASN A 102 13.08 -9.06 5.22
CA ASN A 102 12.59 -10.02 4.22
C ASN A 102 11.73 -11.11 4.90
N PRO A 103 10.46 -11.34 4.49
CA PRO A 103 9.76 -10.69 3.38
C PRO A 103 9.23 -9.29 3.73
N ARG A 104 9.48 -8.33 2.82
CA ARG A 104 9.15 -6.90 2.99
C ARG A 104 7.73 -6.62 2.55
N GLY A 105 7.05 -5.68 3.20
CA GLY A 105 5.73 -5.25 2.77
C GLY A 105 4.87 -4.74 3.91
N VAL A 106 3.56 -4.95 3.83
CA VAL A 106 2.60 -4.46 4.82
C VAL A 106 1.71 -5.60 5.32
N SER A 107 1.23 -5.49 6.55
CA SER A 107 0.24 -6.41 7.11
C SER A 107 -0.84 -5.68 7.89
N GLU A 108 -2.00 -6.33 7.98
CA GLU A 108 -3.15 -5.87 8.76
C GLU A 108 -3.55 -4.42 8.45
N VAL A 109 -3.44 -4.04 7.17
CA VAL A 109 -3.83 -2.72 6.69
C VAL A 109 -5.35 -2.63 6.69
N ASN A 110 -5.85 -1.63 7.41
CA ASN A 110 -7.27 -1.32 7.54
C ASN A 110 -7.49 0.17 7.34
N GLY A 111 -8.58 0.53 6.66
CA GLY A 111 -8.99 1.91 6.45
C GLY A 111 -9.03 2.31 4.98
N THR A 112 -8.93 3.60 4.71
CA THR A 112 -9.09 4.15 3.35
C THR A 112 -7.92 5.00 2.94
N THR A 113 -7.70 5.15 1.64
CA THR A 113 -6.79 6.15 1.09
C THR A 113 -7.29 6.60 -0.27
N SER A 114 -6.97 7.82 -0.67
CA SER A 114 -7.17 8.26 -2.05
C SER A 114 -5.96 7.90 -2.91
N MET A 115 -6.15 7.82 -4.21
CA MET A 115 -5.11 7.63 -5.20
C MET A 115 -5.22 8.70 -6.28
N SER A 116 -4.45 9.78 -6.11
CA SER A 116 -4.38 10.83 -7.11
C SER A 116 -3.77 10.30 -8.41
N GLY A 117 -4.53 10.37 -9.51
CA GLY A 117 -4.06 9.98 -10.85
C GLY A 117 -4.50 8.60 -11.33
N GLY A 118 -5.20 7.80 -10.52
CA GLY A 118 -5.76 6.51 -10.95
C GLY A 118 -4.71 5.46 -11.36
N LEU A 119 -5.14 4.42 -12.08
CA LEU A 119 -4.28 3.36 -12.61
C LEU A 119 -4.08 3.58 -14.11
N GLY A 120 -3.25 4.55 -14.48
CA GLY A 120 -3.13 5.00 -15.87
C GLY A 120 -4.47 5.53 -16.38
N MET A 121 -5.08 4.86 -17.35
CA MET A 121 -6.38 5.28 -17.91
C MET A 121 -7.60 4.91 -17.06
N ILE A 122 -7.45 4.11 -16.00
CA ILE A 122 -8.59 3.73 -15.13
C ILE A 122 -8.68 4.76 -13.98
N PRO A 123 -9.74 5.58 -13.92
CA PRO A 123 -9.87 6.62 -12.91
C PRO A 123 -10.36 6.03 -11.59
N VAL A 124 -9.41 5.49 -10.82
CA VAL A 124 -9.61 5.07 -9.44
C VAL A 124 -9.36 6.26 -8.54
N ASP A 125 -10.30 6.53 -7.63
CA ASP A 125 -10.18 7.65 -6.69
C ASP A 125 -9.90 7.19 -5.26
N THR A 126 -10.69 6.24 -4.75
CA THR A 126 -10.61 5.78 -3.37
C THR A 126 -10.30 4.28 -3.31
N LEU A 127 -9.41 3.90 -2.40
CA LEU A 127 -9.13 2.53 -2.00
C LEU A 127 -9.55 2.31 -0.54
N ARG A 128 -10.16 1.16 -0.28
CA ARG A 128 -10.49 0.69 1.07
C ARG A 128 -9.85 -0.67 1.30
N PHE A 129 -9.22 -0.82 2.45
CA PHE A 129 -8.53 -2.02 2.89
C PHE A 129 -9.25 -2.61 4.11
N GLU A 130 -9.41 -3.93 4.07
CA GLU A 130 -9.96 -4.72 5.16
C GLU A 130 -9.03 -5.90 5.43
N GLY A 131 -8.29 -5.83 6.54
CA GLY A 131 -7.31 -6.84 6.94
C GLY A 131 -6.23 -7.13 5.88
N THR A 132 -5.90 -6.14 5.04
CA THR A 132 -5.05 -6.36 3.87
C THR A 132 -3.60 -6.59 4.29
N SER A 133 -3.00 -7.67 3.77
CA SER A 133 -1.58 -7.96 3.99
C SER A 133 -0.93 -8.34 2.67
N VAL A 134 0.23 -7.76 2.37
CA VAL A 134 1.04 -8.07 1.19
C VAL A 134 2.51 -8.04 1.57
N GLN A 135 3.22 -9.13 1.31
CA GLN A 135 4.65 -9.24 1.55
C GLN A 135 5.35 -9.86 0.34
N PHE A 136 6.54 -9.35 0.06
CA PHE A 136 7.38 -9.70 -1.07
C PHE A 136 8.73 -10.20 -0.59
N ASP A 137 9.26 -11.22 -1.27
CA ASP A 137 10.60 -11.71 -1.01
C ASP A 137 11.69 -10.75 -1.50
N ALA A 138 12.95 -11.10 -1.28
CA ALA A 138 14.10 -10.32 -1.72
C ALA A 138 14.16 -10.12 -3.25
N ALA A 139 13.59 -11.03 -4.05
CA ALA A 139 13.50 -10.92 -5.50
C ALA A 139 12.32 -10.04 -5.97
N GLY A 140 11.44 -9.64 -5.04
CA GLY A 140 10.23 -8.85 -5.30
C GLY A 140 9.02 -9.70 -5.67
N LYS A 141 9.06 -11.03 -5.50
CA LYS A 141 7.92 -11.91 -5.75
C LYS A 141 7.00 -11.96 -4.53
N CYS A 142 5.70 -12.06 -4.78
CA CYS A 142 4.68 -12.17 -3.73
C CYS A 142 4.90 -13.44 -2.91
N ALA A 143 5.23 -13.25 -1.64
CA ALA A 143 5.37 -14.32 -0.65
C ALA A 143 4.08 -14.52 0.15
N ARG A 144 3.36 -13.43 0.43
CA ARG A 144 2.08 -13.45 1.14
C ARG A 144 1.15 -12.37 0.59
N ALA A 145 -0.12 -12.72 0.39
CA ALA A 145 -1.17 -11.77 0.07
C ALA A 145 -2.50 -12.28 0.62
N ALA A 146 -3.21 -11.44 1.36
CA ALA A 146 -4.48 -11.77 2.01
C ALA A 146 -5.31 -10.50 2.30
N GLY A 147 -6.57 -10.71 2.69
CA GLY A 147 -7.52 -9.65 3.00
C GLY A 147 -8.37 -9.26 1.80
N ARG A 148 -9.10 -8.14 1.95
CA ARG A 148 -10.00 -7.62 0.92
C ARG A 148 -9.66 -6.17 0.59
N ILE A 149 -9.74 -5.86 -0.70
CA ILE A 149 -9.61 -4.50 -1.21
C ILE A 149 -10.91 -4.12 -1.89
N GLN A 150 -11.30 -2.86 -1.75
CA GLN A 150 -12.35 -2.24 -2.55
C GLN A 150 -11.83 -0.95 -3.18
N LEU A 151 -12.19 -0.70 -4.42
CA LEU A 151 -11.86 0.50 -5.15
C LEU A 151 -13.11 1.18 -5.69
N ALA A 152 -13.17 2.50 -5.60
CA ALA A 152 -14.17 3.31 -6.26
C ALA A 152 -13.60 3.86 -7.58
N VAL A 153 -14.35 3.69 -8.67
CA VAL A 153 -14.02 4.21 -10.00
C VAL A 153 -14.97 5.36 -10.29
N THR A 154 -14.44 6.54 -10.59
CA THR A 154 -15.22 7.79 -10.69
C THR A 154 -15.62 8.14 -12.12
N ALA A 155 -15.46 7.22 -13.08
CA ALA A 155 -15.88 7.46 -14.46
C ALA A 155 -17.42 7.38 -14.56
N PRO A 156 -18.11 8.44 -15.01
CA PRO A 156 -19.50 8.31 -15.44
C PRO A 156 -19.52 7.52 -16.76
N ILE A 157 -19.61 6.21 -16.67
CA ILE A 157 -19.91 5.37 -17.84
C ILE A 157 -21.43 5.28 -17.90
N ALA A 158 -22.03 5.88 -18.93
CA ALA A 158 -23.48 5.96 -19.07
C ALA A 158 -24.11 4.56 -18.91
N GLY A 159 -25.03 4.40 -17.96
CA GLY A 159 -25.72 3.14 -17.70
C GLY A 159 -25.03 2.16 -16.74
N LEU A 160 -23.83 2.46 -16.22
CA LEU A 160 -23.17 1.63 -15.20
C LEU A 160 -23.18 2.33 -13.83
N ASP A 161 -23.74 1.67 -12.82
CA ASP A 161 -23.67 2.14 -11.44
C ASP A 161 -22.43 1.56 -10.72
N LEU A 162 -21.33 2.30 -10.81
CA LEU A 162 -20.08 2.01 -10.11
C LEU A 162 -20.00 2.68 -8.73
N SER A 163 -21.09 3.30 -8.24
CA SER A 163 -21.10 4.05 -6.97
C SER A 163 -20.73 3.19 -5.76
N ARG A 164 -21.01 1.89 -5.81
CA ARG A 164 -20.65 0.92 -4.77
C ARG A 164 -19.21 0.38 -4.91
N GLY A 165 -18.50 0.74 -5.97
CA GLY A 165 -17.12 0.30 -6.24
C GLY A 165 -16.99 -1.19 -6.58
N LEU A 166 -15.75 -1.60 -6.84
CA LEU A 166 -15.38 -3.00 -7.09
C LEU A 166 -14.63 -3.54 -5.88
N SER A 167 -15.00 -4.73 -5.43
CA SER A 167 -14.35 -5.35 -4.26
C SER A 167 -13.96 -6.80 -4.53
N GLY A 168 -12.97 -7.28 -3.79
CA GLY A 168 -12.50 -8.65 -3.95
C GLY A 168 -11.32 -9.00 -3.05
N PRO A 169 -10.96 -10.30 -3.02
CA PRO A 169 -9.84 -10.78 -2.23
C PRO A 169 -8.50 -10.45 -2.89
N LEU A 170 -7.48 -10.35 -2.06
CA LEU A 170 -6.08 -10.23 -2.46
C LEU A 170 -5.36 -11.56 -2.23
N ARG A 171 -4.60 -12.03 -3.22
CA ARG A 171 -3.86 -13.31 -3.17
C ARG A 171 -2.56 -13.24 -3.96
N CYS A 172 -1.63 -14.14 -3.70
CA CYS A 172 -0.46 -14.28 -4.56
C CYS A 172 -0.85 -15.13 -5.79
N ALA A 173 -0.51 -14.65 -6.98
CA ALA A 173 -0.70 -15.37 -8.24
C ALA A 173 0.47 -15.08 -9.17
N ASN A 174 1.12 -16.12 -9.71
CA ASN A 174 2.24 -15.98 -10.65
C ASN A 174 3.38 -15.08 -10.12
N GLY A 175 3.69 -15.18 -8.82
CA GLY A 175 4.72 -14.36 -8.17
C GLY A 175 4.34 -12.88 -7.97
N ARG A 176 3.07 -12.49 -8.19
CA ARG A 176 2.56 -11.13 -8.01
C ARG A 176 1.43 -11.12 -6.99
N ALA A 177 1.26 -10.02 -6.27
CA ALA A 177 0.04 -9.80 -5.50
C ALA A 177 -1.06 -9.45 -6.50
N GLN A 178 -2.20 -10.13 -6.41
CA GLN A 178 -3.32 -9.98 -7.33
C GLN A 178 -4.63 -9.78 -6.57
N ALA A 179 -5.32 -8.69 -6.88
CA ALA A 179 -6.70 -8.45 -6.47
C ALA A 179 -7.62 -8.71 -7.66
N ALA A 180 -8.56 -9.65 -7.50
CA ALA A 180 -9.61 -9.92 -8.48
C ALA A 180 -10.91 -9.31 -7.96
N LEU A 181 -11.27 -8.16 -8.49
CA LEU A 181 -12.32 -7.31 -7.98
C LEU A 181 -13.51 -7.37 -8.92
N ALA A 182 -14.71 -7.34 -8.35
CA ALA A 182 -15.95 -7.28 -9.12
C ALA A 182 -16.90 -6.25 -8.52
N SER A 183 -17.74 -5.67 -9.37
CA SER A 183 -18.94 -4.97 -8.93
C SER A 183 -19.94 -5.96 -8.29
N GLN A 184 -21.01 -5.42 -7.73
CA GLN A 184 -22.09 -6.25 -7.18
C GLN A 184 -22.83 -7.08 -8.24
N SER A 185 -22.93 -6.56 -9.48
CA SER A 185 -23.56 -7.26 -10.60
C SER A 185 -22.65 -8.34 -11.19
N GLY A 186 -21.33 -8.26 -10.96
CA GLY A 186 -20.33 -9.13 -11.56
C GLY A 186 -20.04 -8.85 -13.04
N MET A 187 -20.69 -7.83 -13.62
CA MET A 187 -20.51 -7.41 -15.01
C MET A 187 -19.17 -6.67 -15.20
N GLU A 188 -18.79 -5.87 -14.21
CA GLU A 188 -17.55 -5.11 -14.19
C GLU A 188 -16.54 -5.81 -13.29
N ARG A 189 -15.38 -6.15 -13.87
CA ARG A 189 -14.30 -6.87 -13.20
C ARG A 189 -12.98 -6.18 -13.41
N LEU A 190 -12.31 -5.84 -12.32
CA LEU A 190 -10.96 -5.26 -12.33
C LEU A 190 -9.98 -6.28 -11.75
N THR A 191 -9.02 -6.73 -12.56
CA THR A 191 -7.90 -7.52 -12.06
C THR A 191 -6.68 -6.62 -11.95
N LEU A 192 -6.24 -6.36 -10.71
CA LEU A 192 -5.01 -5.61 -10.43
C LEU A 192 -3.93 -6.59 -9.99
N SER A 193 -2.74 -6.53 -10.61
CA SER A 193 -1.58 -7.32 -10.20
C SER A 193 -0.31 -6.47 -10.09
N PHE A 194 0.44 -6.63 -9.01
CA PHE A 194 1.66 -5.85 -8.73
C PHE A 194 2.75 -6.70 -8.05
N ASP A 195 4.00 -6.28 -8.20
CA ASP A 195 5.16 -6.90 -7.55
C ASP A 195 5.82 -5.97 -6.54
N GLY A 196 6.81 -6.49 -5.81
CA GLY A 196 7.55 -5.74 -4.79
C GLY A 196 8.44 -4.63 -5.34
N LYS A 197 8.56 -4.50 -6.67
CA LYS A 197 9.23 -3.37 -7.33
C LYS A 197 8.23 -2.29 -7.74
N GLY A 198 6.94 -2.46 -7.44
CA GLY A 198 5.88 -1.52 -7.75
C GLY A 198 5.41 -1.55 -9.20
N ALA A 199 5.94 -2.45 -10.04
CA ALA A 199 5.40 -2.60 -11.39
C ALA A 199 4.00 -3.21 -11.28
N TYR A 200 3.02 -2.62 -11.96
CA TYR A 200 1.63 -3.05 -11.91
C TYR A 200 1.05 -3.29 -13.31
N ARG A 201 0.02 -4.13 -13.34
CA ARG A 201 -0.88 -4.33 -14.49
C ARG A 201 -2.31 -4.38 -13.96
N ALA A 202 -3.17 -3.55 -14.53
CA ALA A 202 -4.60 -3.55 -14.25
C ALA A 202 -5.37 -3.84 -15.54
N GLN A 203 -6.36 -4.71 -15.43
CA GLN A 203 -7.24 -5.10 -16.53
C GLN A 203 -8.67 -4.89 -16.07
N PHE A 204 -9.36 -3.93 -16.69
CA PHE A 204 -10.76 -3.66 -16.44
C PHE A 204 -11.60 -4.26 -17.56
N ALA A 205 -12.46 -5.21 -17.21
CA ALA A 205 -13.38 -5.86 -18.13
C ALA A 205 -14.81 -5.46 -17.77
N ILE A 206 -15.59 -5.08 -18.79
CA ILE A 206 -17.00 -4.78 -18.65
C ILE A 206 -17.74 -5.70 -19.61
N ASN A 207 -18.55 -6.59 -19.02
CA ASN A 207 -19.48 -7.40 -19.79
C ASN A 207 -20.77 -6.60 -19.97
N VAL A 208 -21.01 -6.12 -21.18
CA VAL A 208 -22.27 -5.46 -21.55
C VAL A 208 -23.03 -6.35 -22.51
N ASP A 209 -24.35 -6.26 -22.45
CA ASP A 209 -25.21 -6.80 -23.50
C ASP A 209 -24.86 -6.14 -24.85
N ARG A 210 -25.28 -6.75 -25.96
CA ARG A 210 -24.92 -6.33 -27.34
C ARG A 210 -25.57 -4.99 -27.76
N ASP A 211 -25.56 -3.97 -26.90
CA ASP A 211 -25.97 -2.61 -27.21
C ASP A 211 -24.86 -1.90 -28.03
N PRO A 212 -25.12 -1.55 -29.30
CA PRO A 212 -24.13 -0.86 -30.14
C PRO A 212 -23.74 0.52 -29.62
N ALA A 213 -24.64 1.23 -28.91
CA ALA A 213 -24.34 2.56 -28.37
C ALA A 213 -23.34 2.46 -27.21
N MET A 214 -23.52 1.49 -26.32
CA MET A 214 -22.60 1.18 -25.24
C MET A 214 -21.23 0.73 -25.76
N ALA A 215 -21.22 -0.13 -26.80
CA ALA A 215 -20.01 -0.56 -27.47
C ALA A 215 -19.19 0.63 -28.03
N ALA A 216 -19.87 1.58 -28.68
CA ALA A 216 -19.23 2.79 -29.21
C ALA A 216 -18.68 3.70 -28.08
N ALA A 217 -19.44 3.88 -26.99
CA ALA A 217 -19.00 4.66 -25.83
C ALA A 217 -17.75 4.06 -25.17
N LEU A 218 -17.74 2.74 -24.95
CA LEU A 218 -16.59 2.03 -24.38
C LEU A 218 -15.35 2.10 -25.29
N ALA A 219 -15.54 1.99 -26.60
CA ALA A 219 -14.46 2.16 -27.57
C ALA A 219 -13.86 3.57 -27.52
N ALA A 220 -14.68 4.62 -27.37
CA ALA A 220 -14.22 6.00 -27.20
C ALA A 220 -13.41 6.20 -25.91
N LEU A 221 -13.67 5.40 -24.87
CA LEU A 221 -12.92 5.37 -23.60
C LEU A 221 -11.66 4.48 -23.66
N GLY A 222 -11.32 3.94 -24.84
CA GLY A 222 -10.13 3.12 -25.06
C GLY A 222 -10.29 1.63 -24.76
N PHE A 223 -11.50 1.16 -24.44
CA PHE A 223 -11.77 -0.27 -24.31
C PHE A 223 -11.72 -0.94 -25.69
N ARG A 224 -11.29 -2.20 -25.69
CA ARG A 224 -11.25 -3.05 -26.89
C ARG A 224 -12.15 -4.26 -26.70
N ALA A 225 -12.83 -4.68 -27.76
CA ALA A 225 -13.61 -5.90 -27.73
C ALA A 225 -12.70 -7.11 -27.47
N GLY A 226 -13.16 -8.03 -26.61
CA GLY A 226 -12.48 -9.28 -26.27
C GLY A 226 -13.48 -10.42 -26.07
N SER A 227 -12.98 -11.60 -25.71
CA SER A 227 -13.79 -12.83 -25.62
C SER A 227 -14.88 -12.84 -24.54
N GLY A 228 -14.97 -11.81 -23.70
CA GLY A 228 -15.92 -11.73 -22.58
C GLY A 228 -16.43 -10.31 -22.31
N GLY A 229 -16.54 -9.49 -23.36
CA GLY A 229 -16.96 -8.09 -23.29
C GLY A 229 -15.86 -7.13 -23.72
N PHE A 230 -15.89 -5.92 -23.18
CA PHE A 230 -14.94 -4.86 -23.46
C PHE A 230 -13.84 -4.83 -22.41
N VAL A 231 -12.59 -4.67 -22.84
CA VAL A 231 -11.42 -4.73 -21.96
C VAL A 231 -10.55 -3.50 -22.14
N LEU A 232 -10.19 -2.86 -21.03
CA LEU A 232 -9.17 -1.83 -20.92
C LEU A 232 -8.00 -2.38 -20.12
N THR A 233 -6.78 -2.35 -20.68
CA THR A 233 -5.57 -2.79 -19.97
C THR A 233 -4.61 -1.62 -19.83
N THR A 234 -4.04 -1.50 -18.64
CA THR A 234 -3.08 -0.47 -18.27
C THR A 234 -1.95 -1.10 -17.46
N SER A 235 -0.76 -0.56 -17.60
CA SER A 235 0.43 -1.01 -16.88
C SER A 235 1.30 0.17 -16.58
N GLY A 236 2.01 0.11 -15.46
CA GLY A 236 2.91 1.18 -15.06
C GLY A 236 3.69 0.79 -13.82
N ARG A 237 4.11 1.81 -13.08
CA ARG A 237 4.78 1.68 -11.80
C ARG A 237 4.17 2.70 -10.83
N PHE A 238 4.02 2.31 -9.56
CA PHE A 238 3.59 3.23 -8.49
C PHE A 238 4.67 4.25 -8.12
#